data_AF-A0A8C5FFH7-F1
#
_entry.id   AF-A0A8C5FFH7-F1
#
_cell.length_a   1.000
_cell.length_b   1.000
_cell.length_c   1.000
_cell.angle_alpha   90.00
_cell.angle_beta   90.00
_cell.angle_gamma   90.00
#
_symmetry.space_group_name_H-M   'P 1'
#
loop_
_entity.id
_entity.type
_entity.pdbx_description
1 polymer ?
#
loop_
_entity_poly.entity_id
_entity_poly.type
_entity_poly.pdbx_seq_one_letter_code
_entity_poly.pdbx_strand_id
1 'polypeptide(L)'
;MDYKAVFVALEEVCDESLDALCAPPDLPYAAAAQRLVNTIVQVQEHGRALLPVVTGFAAVFHHYDFEPETPANGYRTLVKVLQSCLLHIIDKTRYVATSCHGAFFRAEHNACELEAYCGALCQLRALMYLAQRLLHDNGHGQLISLQDGELSRRFVREYASMHKACFYGRCLGFQFSATLRPFLQSVVISMVSYGETYGKQQSSIAALSLLTSGKYVLDPEQRGAEFERITQNLDLQFWKSFWNLTESGLGFTRITSNPVNLRLPLTSDPRLSTPVSPPVAHTGPGPVYARLISHEFREGHDTEELLAYSDMEANPLALNMVSSWSQKKARSPWLMIHFHGGGFVAQTSKSHEYYLRSWSKALKVPILSVDYSLSPEAPFPRALEECFYAYCWALKNAHLLGSTAERVCLAGDSAGGNLCITVSMKAVSMGIRVPDGIMAAYPATLLTIDASPSRLLTLIDPLLPLGVLAKCLNAYAGVVGLQPVVGALGRDTATLLSDLGWGASNWLQSFLDPARSRSPSRPPPTLALSTPPGRSGGDYPDGFQPMRSECLAFVLQSSCPVIKNPFVSPLLAPNELLKGLPPVHIVASALDALLDDSVMFARKLRDMGQPVTLTIAEDLPHGFLSLSQLTKETEVAS
;
A
#
# COMPACT_ATOMS: atom_id res chain seq x y z
N MET A 1 -21.97 13.10 2.90
CA MET A 1 -23.10 12.38 3.51
C MET A 1 -23.35 12.96 4.88
N ASP A 2 -24.60 13.29 5.24
CA ASP A 2 -24.90 13.79 6.58
C ASP A 2 -24.74 12.66 7.59
N TYR A 3 -23.71 12.75 8.44
CA TYR A 3 -23.43 11.73 9.44
C TYR A 3 -24.56 11.61 10.46
N LYS A 4 -25.28 12.70 10.76
CA LYS A 4 -26.38 12.67 11.74
C LYS A 4 -27.50 11.75 11.26
N ALA A 5 -27.86 11.82 9.98
CA ALA A 5 -28.86 10.95 9.38
C ALA A 5 -28.47 9.47 9.48
N VAL A 6 -27.19 9.13 9.31
CA VAL A 6 -26.69 7.74 9.45
C VAL A 6 -26.86 7.23 10.88
N PHE A 7 -26.51 8.03 11.90
CA PHE A 7 -26.68 7.63 13.30
C PHE A 7 -28.15 7.52 13.73
N VAL A 8 -29.03 8.41 13.24
CA VAL A 8 -30.48 8.30 13.48
C VAL A 8 -31.02 7.01 12.87
N ALA A 9 -30.70 6.73 11.60
CA ALA A 9 -31.14 5.51 10.94
C ALA A 9 -30.61 4.22 11.61
N LEU A 10 -29.40 4.27 12.19
CA LEU A 10 -28.84 3.17 12.98
C LEU A 10 -29.68 2.92 14.25
N GLU A 11 -30.03 3.97 14.97
CA GLU A 11 -30.83 3.86 16.19
C GLU A 11 -32.21 3.28 15.89
N GLU A 12 -32.91 3.85 14.90
CA GLU A 12 -34.25 3.43 14.48
C GLU A 12 -34.28 1.95 14.06
N VAL A 13 -33.33 1.52 13.20
CA VAL A 13 -33.32 0.15 12.71
C VAL A 13 -32.93 -0.86 13.80
N CYS A 14 -32.10 -0.46 14.76
CA CYS A 14 -31.78 -1.28 15.92
C CYS A 14 -33.04 -1.52 16.78
N ASP A 15 -33.79 -0.46 17.10
CA ASP A 15 -35.03 -0.57 17.88
C ASP A 15 -36.09 -1.44 17.18
N GLU A 16 -36.34 -1.19 15.88
CA GLU A 16 -37.26 -2.00 15.06
C GLU A 16 -36.88 -3.49 15.03
N SER A 17 -35.58 -3.78 14.93
CA SER A 17 -35.09 -5.16 14.88
C SER A 17 -35.21 -5.87 16.22
N LEU A 18 -34.98 -5.17 17.33
CA LEU A 18 -35.15 -5.71 18.67
C LEU A 18 -36.63 -6.04 18.93
N ASP A 19 -37.54 -5.15 18.56
CA ASP A 19 -38.97 -5.39 18.66
C ASP A 19 -39.40 -6.62 17.83
N ALA A 20 -38.91 -6.75 16.60
CA ALA A 20 -39.21 -7.89 15.73
C ALA A 20 -38.65 -9.22 16.26
N LEU A 21 -37.47 -9.22 16.87
CA LEU A 21 -36.83 -10.42 17.41
C LEU A 21 -37.34 -10.81 18.81
N CYS A 22 -37.84 -9.85 19.59
CA CYS A 22 -38.36 -10.06 20.95
C CYS A 22 -39.89 -10.22 21.01
N ALA A 23 -40.61 -9.96 19.92
CA ALA A 23 -42.03 -10.28 19.81
C ALA A 23 -42.28 -11.79 20.06
N PRO A 24 -43.44 -12.20 20.59
CA PRO A 24 -43.76 -13.62 20.82
C PRO A 24 -44.25 -14.30 19.53
N PRO A 25 -43.34 -14.99 18.82
CA PRO A 25 -43.62 -16.33 18.29
C PRO A 25 -42.47 -17.31 18.58
N ASP A 26 -42.76 -18.61 18.63
CA ASP A 26 -41.77 -19.69 18.74
C ASP A 26 -40.84 -19.71 17.50
N LEU A 27 -39.82 -18.85 17.48
CA LEU A 27 -38.83 -18.81 16.41
C LEU A 27 -38.07 -20.15 16.41
N PRO A 28 -38.00 -20.88 15.27
CA PRO A 28 -37.38 -22.20 15.23
C PRO A 28 -35.84 -22.18 15.39
N TYR A 29 -35.25 -21.01 15.66
CA TYR A 29 -33.81 -20.75 15.72
C TYR A 29 -33.40 -19.94 16.96
N ALA A 30 -33.98 -20.24 18.13
CA ALA A 30 -33.80 -19.49 19.38
C ALA A 30 -32.34 -19.06 19.71
N ALA A 31 -31.35 -19.93 19.47
CA ALA A 31 -29.94 -19.60 19.71
C ALA A 31 -29.40 -18.49 18.79
N ALA A 32 -29.70 -18.54 17.49
CA ALA A 32 -29.31 -17.52 16.53
C ALA A 32 -30.05 -16.20 16.75
N ALA A 33 -31.32 -16.27 17.16
CA ALA A 33 -32.11 -15.08 17.53
C ALA A 33 -31.49 -14.34 18.72
N GLN A 34 -31.09 -15.06 19.77
CA GLN A 34 -30.43 -14.45 20.93
C GLN A 34 -29.10 -13.79 20.55
N ARG A 35 -28.31 -14.42 19.68
CA ARG A 35 -27.06 -13.84 19.15
C ARG A 35 -27.31 -12.55 18.38
N LEU A 36 -28.33 -12.52 17.52
CA LEU A 36 -28.75 -11.32 16.80
C LEU A 36 -29.14 -10.20 17.78
N VAL A 37 -30.00 -10.48 18.76
CA VAL A 37 -30.39 -9.50 19.79
C VAL A 37 -29.18 -8.92 20.52
N ASN A 38 -28.29 -9.79 21.01
CA ASN A 38 -27.08 -9.35 21.73
C ASN A 38 -26.19 -8.47 20.84
N THR A 39 -26.04 -8.84 19.56
CA THR A 39 -25.21 -8.10 18.61
C THR A 39 -25.81 -6.74 18.27
N ILE A 40 -27.14 -6.66 18.08
CA ILE A 40 -27.85 -5.40 17.79
C ILE A 40 -27.72 -4.43 18.96
N VAL A 41 -27.85 -4.92 20.20
CA VAL A 41 -27.62 -4.11 21.41
C VAL A 41 -26.19 -3.55 21.45
N GLN A 42 -25.19 -4.37 21.15
CA GLN A 42 -23.78 -3.92 21.09
C GLN A 42 -23.56 -2.87 20.00
N VAL A 43 -24.14 -3.08 18.81
CA VAL A 43 -24.11 -2.12 17.70
C VAL A 43 -24.69 -0.78 18.14
N GLN A 44 -25.84 -0.79 18.83
CA GLN A 44 -26.49 0.43 19.33
C GLN A 44 -25.61 1.15 20.35
N GLU A 45 -24.98 0.42 21.27
CA GLU A 45 -24.02 0.98 22.24
C GLU A 45 -22.82 1.65 21.54
N HIS A 46 -22.22 0.96 20.56
CA HIS A 46 -21.12 1.52 19.77
C HIS A 46 -21.56 2.77 19.02
N GLY A 47 -22.74 2.77 18.40
CA GLY A 47 -23.32 3.91 17.70
C GLY A 47 -23.46 5.14 18.60
N ARG A 48 -24.12 4.98 19.75
CA ARG A 48 -24.32 6.06 20.74
C ARG A 48 -22.98 6.63 21.25
N ALA A 49 -21.98 5.78 21.47
CA ALA A 49 -20.66 6.20 21.92
C ALA A 49 -19.83 6.93 20.84
N LEU A 50 -20.06 6.64 19.56
CA LEU A 50 -19.32 7.21 18.44
C LEU A 50 -19.88 8.55 17.96
N LEU A 51 -21.20 8.78 18.09
CA LEU A 51 -21.85 10.03 17.69
C LEU A 51 -21.16 11.31 18.22
N PRO A 52 -20.83 11.45 19.52
CA PRO A 52 -20.16 12.65 20.02
C PRO A 52 -18.73 12.78 19.48
N VAL A 53 -18.02 11.67 19.27
CA VAL A 53 -16.65 11.68 18.72
C VAL A 53 -16.66 12.17 17.27
N VAL A 54 -17.55 11.63 16.45
CA VAL A 54 -17.74 12.05 15.05
C VAL A 54 -18.17 13.50 14.96
N THR A 55 -19.05 13.95 15.85
CA THR A 55 -19.46 15.36 15.93
C THR A 55 -18.28 16.28 16.24
N GLY A 56 -17.38 15.86 17.16
CA GLY A 56 -16.16 16.58 17.46
C GLY A 56 -15.23 16.73 16.24
N PHE A 57 -15.02 15.65 15.48
CA PHE A 57 -14.23 15.70 14.26
C PHE A 57 -14.87 16.57 13.17
N ALA A 58 -16.17 16.41 12.93
CA ALA A 58 -16.90 17.17 11.93
C ALA A 58 -16.83 18.69 12.15
N ALA A 59 -16.73 19.12 13.41
CA ALA A 59 -16.58 20.52 13.77
C ALA A 59 -15.20 21.11 13.36
N VAL A 60 -14.17 20.29 13.15
CA VAL A 60 -12.79 20.78 12.98
C VAL A 60 -12.08 20.29 11.71
N PHE A 61 -12.67 19.41 10.90
CA PHE A 61 -12.02 18.87 9.69
C PHE A 61 -11.38 19.94 8.80
N HIS A 62 -12.07 21.06 8.59
CA HIS A 62 -11.66 22.15 7.71
C HIS A 62 -10.33 22.81 8.10
N HIS A 63 -9.88 22.69 9.35
CA HIS A 63 -8.58 23.18 9.78
C HIS A 63 -7.40 22.30 9.29
N TYR A 64 -7.68 21.06 8.90
CA TYR A 64 -6.69 20.07 8.50
C TYR A 64 -6.65 19.84 6.99
N ASP A 65 -7.67 20.28 6.26
CA ASP A 65 -7.72 20.18 4.80
C ASP A 65 -6.56 20.92 4.13
N PHE A 66 -6.22 20.50 2.91
CA PHE A 66 -5.31 21.27 2.07
C PHE A 66 -5.93 22.65 1.82
N GLU A 67 -7.07 22.72 1.15
CA GLU A 67 -7.83 23.96 0.89
C GLU A 67 -9.34 23.66 0.95
N PRO A 68 -10.21 24.68 1.10
CA PRO A 68 -11.67 24.48 1.19
C PRO A 68 -12.26 23.68 0.02
N GLU A 69 -11.71 23.85 -1.18
CA GLU A 69 -12.14 23.20 -2.42
C GLU A 69 -11.59 21.77 -2.55
N THR A 70 -10.56 21.41 -1.79
CA THR A 70 -9.93 20.08 -1.75
C THR A 70 -9.97 19.51 -0.32
N PRO A 71 -11.16 19.11 0.19
CA PRO A 71 -11.36 18.72 1.58
C PRO A 71 -10.83 17.31 1.86
N ALA A 72 -9.52 17.18 2.11
CA ALA A 72 -8.89 15.91 2.39
C ALA A 72 -7.96 15.93 3.59
N ASN A 73 -8.23 15.00 4.51
CA ASN A 73 -7.39 14.64 5.64
C ASN A 73 -7.87 13.29 6.22
N GLY A 74 -7.01 12.62 6.97
CA GLY A 74 -7.31 11.30 7.51
C GLY A 74 -8.47 11.25 8.52
N TYR A 75 -8.81 12.35 9.22
CA TYR A 75 -9.99 12.36 10.10
C TYR A 75 -11.28 12.23 9.27
N ARG A 76 -11.37 12.94 8.14
CA ARG A 76 -12.50 12.81 7.20
C ARG A 76 -12.61 11.37 6.69
N THR A 77 -11.48 10.79 6.29
CA THR A 77 -11.45 9.41 5.81
C THR A 77 -11.91 8.43 6.88
N LEU A 78 -11.43 8.56 8.12
CA LEU A 78 -11.84 7.72 9.24
C LEU A 78 -13.35 7.75 9.46
N VAL A 79 -13.95 8.94 9.43
CA VAL A 79 -15.41 9.09 9.54
C VAL A 79 -16.12 8.50 8.32
N LYS A 80 -15.58 8.67 7.11
CA LYS A 80 -16.13 8.06 5.88
C LYS A 80 -16.16 6.54 5.99
N VAL A 81 -15.06 5.92 6.42
CA VAL A 81 -14.97 4.46 6.65
C VAL A 81 -15.97 4.02 7.71
N LEU A 82 -16.07 4.74 8.83
CA LEU A 82 -17.06 4.44 9.86
C LEU A 82 -18.49 4.48 9.30
N GLN A 83 -18.83 5.52 8.53
CA GLN A 83 -20.14 5.62 7.88
C GLN A 83 -20.41 4.45 6.94
N SER A 84 -19.43 4.04 6.12
CA SER A 84 -19.57 2.86 5.26
C SER A 84 -19.85 1.58 6.05
N CYS A 85 -19.21 1.40 7.21
CA CYS A 85 -19.48 0.27 8.11
C CYS A 85 -20.91 0.34 8.68
N LEU A 86 -21.32 1.51 9.17
CA LEU A 86 -22.66 1.74 9.72
C LEU A 86 -23.76 1.52 8.69
N LEU A 87 -23.57 1.94 7.44
CA LEU A 87 -24.54 1.72 6.36
C LEU A 87 -24.71 0.22 6.08
N HIS A 88 -23.62 -0.54 6.02
CA HIS A 88 -23.69 -1.99 5.88
C HIS A 88 -24.44 -2.65 7.05
N ILE A 89 -24.19 -2.19 8.28
CA ILE A 89 -24.92 -2.64 9.47
C ILE A 89 -26.40 -2.29 9.38
N ILE A 90 -26.75 -1.05 9.00
CA ILE A 90 -28.13 -0.59 8.86
C ILE A 90 -28.88 -1.45 7.85
N ASP A 91 -28.31 -1.66 6.66
CA ASP A 91 -28.92 -2.46 5.61
C ASP A 91 -29.14 -3.91 6.08
N LYS A 92 -28.15 -4.48 6.79
CA LYS A 92 -28.25 -5.84 7.29
C LYS A 92 -29.27 -5.98 8.41
N THR A 93 -29.26 -5.06 9.37
CA THR A 93 -30.19 -5.02 10.49
C THR A 93 -31.63 -4.81 10.01
N ARG A 94 -31.84 -3.94 9.00
CA ARG A 94 -33.14 -3.76 8.35
C ARG A 94 -33.64 -5.05 7.70
N TYR A 95 -32.77 -5.76 6.98
CA TYR A 95 -33.12 -7.06 6.41
C TYR A 95 -33.53 -8.08 7.50
N VAL A 96 -32.86 -8.08 8.65
CA VAL A 96 -33.22 -8.93 9.79
C VAL A 96 -34.61 -8.56 10.32
N ALA A 97 -34.88 -7.27 10.57
CA ALA A 97 -36.18 -6.81 11.05
C ALA A 97 -37.34 -7.24 10.13
N THR A 98 -37.18 -7.08 8.82
CA THR A 98 -38.27 -7.37 7.87
C THR A 98 -38.43 -8.85 7.54
N SER A 99 -37.40 -9.66 7.77
CA SER A 99 -37.34 -11.03 7.22
C SER A 99 -37.23 -12.12 8.28
N CYS A 100 -37.05 -11.79 9.57
CA CYS A 100 -36.85 -12.78 10.63
C CYS A 100 -37.95 -13.85 10.67
N HIS A 101 -39.21 -13.50 10.45
CA HIS A 101 -40.33 -14.46 10.45
C HIS A 101 -40.47 -15.26 9.13
N GLY A 102 -39.63 -15.02 8.13
CA GLY A 102 -39.69 -15.68 6.82
C GLY A 102 -39.12 -17.10 6.83
N ALA A 103 -39.76 -18.01 6.10
CA ALA A 103 -39.34 -19.42 6.00
C ALA A 103 -37.93 -19.65 5.40
N PHE A 104 -37.42 -18.68 4.63
CA PHE A 104 -36.09 -18.74 4.02
C PHE A 104 -35.03 -17.92 4.79
N PHE A 105 -35.36 -17.42 5.98
CA PHE A 105 -34.44 -16.64 6.79
C PHE A 105 -33.29 -17.51 7.30
N ARG A 106 -32.08 -17.21 6.85
CA ARG A 106 -30.86 -17.91 7.26
C ARG A 106 -30.32 -17.32 8.56
N ALA A 107 -30.97 -17.63 9.68
CA ALA A 107 -30.66 -17.02 10.98
C ALA A 107 -29.18 -17.08 11.37
N GLU A 108 -28.55 -18.27 11.24
CA GLU A 108 -27.12 -18.44 11.52
C GLU A 108 -26.21 -17.59 10.63
N HIS A 109 -26.51 -17.53 9.33
CA HIS A 109 -25.73 -16.73 8.39
C HIS A 109 -25.82 -15.23 8.72
N ASN A 110 -27.03 -14.75 9.01
CA ASN A 110 -27.27 -13.35 9.38
C ASN A 110 -26.62 -12.98 10.71
N ALA A 111 -26.66 -13.88 11.70
CA ALA A 111 -25.99 -13.70 12.98
C ALA A 111 -24.47 -13.56 12.79
N CYS A 112 -23.83 -14.50 12.09
CA CYS A 112 -22.39 -14.44 11.81
C CYS A 112 -21.98 -13.17 11.03
N GLU A 113 -22.81 -12.72 10.10
CA GLU A 113 -22.52 -11.49 9.34
C GLU A 113 -22.61 -10.24 10.22
N LEU A 114 -23.67 -10.11 11.01
CA LEU A 114 -23.84 -8.96 11.90
C LEU A 114 -22.79 -8.93 13.01
N GLU A 115 -22.41 -10.08 13.55
CA GLU A 115 -21.31 -10.22 14.52
C GLU A 115 -19.96 -9.77 13.93
N ALA A 116 -19.67 -10.16 12.69
CA ALA A 116 -18.44 -9.73 12.00
C ALA A 116 -18.38 -8.20 11.84
N TYR A 117 -19.50 -7.58 11.43
CA TYR A 117 -19.59 -6.12 11.33
C TYR A 117 -19.58 -5.43 12.70
N CYS A 118 -20.17 -6.03 13.74
CA CYS A 118 -20.07 -5.52 15.11
C CYS A 118 -18.61 -5.53 15.60
N GLY A 119 -17.86 -6.60 15.31
CA GLY A 119 -16.42 -6.68 15.57
C GLY A 119 -15.63 -5.59 14.84
N ALA A 120 -15.91 -5.38 13.55
CA ALA A 120 -15.31 -4.29 12.79
C ALA A 120 -15.66 -2.91 13.39
N LEU A 121 -16.92 -2.68 13.78
CA LEU A 121 -17.39 -1.44 14.41
C LEU A 121 -16.69 -1.20 15.76
N CYS A 122 -16.49 -2.24 16.57
CA CYS A 122 -15.73 -2.18 17.81
C CYS A 122 -14.30 -1.68 17.58
N GLN A 123 -13.61 -2.22 16.56
CA GLN A 123 -12.27 -1.75 16.21
C GLN A 123 -12.27 -0.33 15.63
N LEU A 124 -13.25 0.02 14.80
CA LEU A 124 -13.40 1.39 14.30
C LEU A 124 -13.63 2.39 15.44
N ARG A 125 -14.42 2.03 16.47
CA ARG A 125 -14.58 2.83 17.69
C ARG A 125 -13.24 3.08 18.38
N ALA A 126 -12.41 2.06 18.50
CA ALA A 126 -11.08 2.20 19.06
C ALA A 126 -10.18 3.10 18.20
N LEU A 127 -10.20 2.96 16.88
CA LEU A 127 -9.49 3.86 15.96
C LEU A 127 -9.98 5.32 16.08
N MET A 128 -11.28 5.56 16.25
CA MET A 128 -11.81 6.92 16.47
C MET A 128 -11.29 7.53 17.78
N TYR A 129 -11.18 6.74 18.86
CA TYR A 129 -10.60 7.24 20.11
C TYR A 129 -9.11 7.53 20.00
N LEU A 130 -8.36 6.70 19.27
CA LEU A 130 -6.95 6.99 18.95
C LEU A 130 -6.83 8.28 18.12
N ALA A 131 -7.67 8.46 17.10
CA ALA A 131 -7.72 9.69 16.32
C ALA A 131 -8.06 10.91 17.17
N GLN A 132 -8.98 10.79 18.14
CA GLN A 132 -9.37 11.88 19.03
C GLN A 132 -8.20 12.34 19.89
N ARG A 133 -7.32 11.42 20.29
CA ARG A 133 -6.06 11.76 20.99
C ARG A 133 -5.09 12.46 20.08
N LEU A 134 -4.88 11.95 18.86
CA LEU A 134 -4.03 12.61 17.87
C LEU A 134 -4.50 14.04 17.63
N LEU A 135 -5.81 14.29 17.62
CA LEU A 135 -6.37 15.63 17.48
C LEU A 135 -6.00 16.56 18.65
N HIS A 136 -5.96 16.05 19.88
CA HIS A 136 -5.60 16.79 21.07
C HIS A 136 -4.08 17.02 21.19
N ASP A 137 -3.29 16.02 20.83
CA ASP A 137 -1.83 16.01 21.01
C ASP A 137 -1.09 16.71 19.86
N ASN A 138 -1.66 16.72 18.65
CA ASN A 138 -1.10 17.44 17.52
C ASN A 138 -1.32 18.96 17.64
N GLY A 139 -0.37 19.74 17.14
CA GLY A 139 -0.54 21.18 16.99
C GLY A 139 -1.71 21.51 16.05
N HIS A 140 -2.30 22.69 16.24
CA HIS A 140 -3.44 23.14 15.43
C HIS A 140 -3.13 23.07 13.92
N GLY A 141 -3.98 22.38 13.16
CA GLY A 141 -3.82 22.20 11.71
C GLY A 141 -2.67 21.29 11.29
N GLN A 142 -2.04 20.56 12.22
CA GLN A 142 -1.01 19.55 11.93
C GLN A 142 -1.62 18.14 11.98
N LEU A 143 -1.38 17.35 10.94
CA LEU A 143 -1.82 15.94 10.89
C LEU A 143 -0.77 14.97 11.46
N ILE A 144 0.48 15.41 11.54
CA ILE A 144 1.63 14.59 11.92
C ILE A 144 2.48 15.37 12.92
N SER A 145 2.76 14.77 14.08
CA SER A 145 3.71 15.32 15.06
C SER A 145 5.10 14.71 14.86
N LEU A 146 6.04 15.52 14.37
CA LEU A 146 7.42 15.08 14.07
C LEU A 146 8.34 15.05 15.30
N GLN A 147 7.86 15.52 16.47
CA GLN A 147 8.66 15.69 17.68
C GLN A 147 8.25 14.76 18.82
N ASP A 148 7.07 14.13 18.77
CA ASP A 148 6.56 13.29 19.85
C ASP A 148 6.78 11.79 19.58
N GLY A 149 7.97 11.33 19.92
CA GLY A 149 8.32 9.91 19.82
C GLY A 149 7.57 9.00 20.80
N GLU A 150 6.89 9.54 21.80
CA GLU A 150 6.08 8.75 22.74
C GLU A 150 4.68 8.49 22.16
N LEU A 151 4.06 9.49 21.55
CA LEU A 151 2.79 9.34 20.82
C LEU A 151 2.90 8.25 19.74
N SER A 152 3.93 8.31 18.91
CA SER A 152 4.19 7.29 17.89
C SER A 152 4.41 5.91 18.49
N ARG A 153 5.15 5.79 19.61
CA ARG A 153 5.37 4.51 20.29
C ARG A 153 4.07 3.91 20.84
N ARG A 154 3.19 4.74 21.40
CA ARG A 154 1.86 4.32 21.87
C ARG A 154 0.99 3.84 20.72
N PHE A 155 0.95 4.58 19.61
CA PHE A 155 0.25 4.16 18.40
C PHE A 155 0.72 2.79 17.91
N VAL A 156 2.04 2.60 17.74
CA VAL A 156 2.60 1.31 17.28
C VAL A 156 2.25 0.17 18.23
N ARG A 157 2.29 0.42 19.55
CA ARG A 157 1.91 -0.58 20.58
C ARG A 157 0.42 -0.94 20.50
N GLU A 158 -0.45 0.04 20.38
CA GLU A 158 -1.88 -0.17 20.25
C GLU A 158 -2.20 -0.92 18.96
N TYR A 159 -1.68 -0.47 17.82
CA TYR A 159 -1.82 -1.14 16.53
C TYR A 159 -1.36 -2.61 16.60
N ALA A 160 -0.19 -2.86 17.19
CA ALA A 160 0.39 -4.20 17.24
C ALA A 160 -0.49 -5.19 18.03
N SER A 161 -1.22 -4.70 19.02
CA SER A 161 -2.08 -5.51 19.90
C SER A 161 -3.55 -5.56 19.49
N MET A 162 -4.02 -4.68 18.61
CA MET A 162 -5.40 -4.69 18.09
C MET A 162 -5.68 -5.90 17.22
N HIS A 163 -6.88 -6.47 17.34
CA HIS A 163 -7.38 -7.55 16.49
C HIS A 163 -7.76 -7.02 15.09
N LYS A 164 -7.18 -7.60 14.04
CA LYS A 164 -7.30 -7.10 12.66
C LYS A 164 -8.13 -8.01 11.78
N ALA A 165 -8.20 -9.31 12.06
CA ALA A 165 -8.89 -10.29 11.21
C ALA A 165 -10.35 -9.92 10.92
N CYS A 166 -11.03 -9.25 11.85
CA CYS A 166 -12.41 -8.75 11.67
C CYS A 166 -12.61 -7.89 10.41
N PHE A 167 -11.57 -7.27 9.86
CA PHE A 167 -11.64 -6.49 8.62
C PHE A 167 -11.37 -7.29 7.35
N TYR A 168 -10.70 -8.44 7.45
CA TYR A 168 -10.23 -9.23 6.31
C TYR A 168 -11.07 -10.50 6.05
N GLY A 169 -12.04 -10.77 6.93
CA GLY A 169 -13.07 -11.78 6.75
C GLY A 169 -14.27 -11.28 5.96
N ARG A 170 -15.48 -11.39 6.53
CA ARG A 170 -16.73 -10.93 5.87
C ARG A 170 -16.72 -9.44 5.54
N CYS A 171 -16.03 -8.64 6.34
CA CYS A 171 -15.93 -7.19 6.15
C CYS A 171 -14.91 -6.77 5.07
N LEU A 172 -14.24 -7.71 4.39
CA LEU A 172 -13.16 -7.36 3.47
C LEU A 172 -13.61 -6.40 2.34
N GLY A 173 -13.01 -5.21 2.37
CA GLY A 173 -13.20 -4.17 1.36
C GLY A 173 -14.56 -3.48 1.42
N PHE A 174 -15.23 -3.48 2.58
CA PHE A 174 -16.50 -2.80 2.76
C PHE A 174 -16.41 -1.28 2.45
N GLN A 175 -15.24 -0.68 2.67
CA GLN A 175 -14.97 0.74 2.45
C GLN A 175 -14.75 1.14 1.00
N PHE A 176 -14.52 0.19 0.10
CA PHE A 176 -14.28 0.45 -1.32
C PHE A 176 -15.55 0.27 -2.15
N SER A 177 -15.51 0.77 -3.39
CA SER A 177 -16.59 0.57 -4.35
C SER A 177 -16.88 -0.92 -4.58
N ALA A 178 -18.13 -1.23 -4.92
CA ALA A 178 -18.57 -2.59 -5.20
C ALA A 178 -17.78 -3.23 -6.37
N THR A 179 -17.23 -2.41 -7.28
CA THR A 179 -16.43 -2.87 -8.42
C THR A 179 -15.02 -3.29 -8.02
N LEU A 180 -14.40 -2.61 -7.04
CA LEU A 180 -13.06 -2.94 -6.56
C LEU A 180 -13.05 -4.12 -5.58
N ARG A 181 -14.14 -4.30 -4.83
CA ARG A 181 -14.22 -5.30 -3.75
C ARG A 181 -13.90 -6.73 -4.22
N PRO A 182 -14.43 -7.26 -5.35
CA PRO A 182 -14.09 -8.60 -5.83
C PRO A 182 -12.59 -8.74 -6.16
N PHE A 183 -11.98 -7.72 -6.77
CA PHE A 183 -10.56 -7.74 -7.09
C PHE A 183 -9.71 -7.79 -5.81
N LEU A 184 -10.00 -6.93 -4.83
CA LEU A 184 -9.28 -6.92 -3.55
C LEU A 184 -9.44 -8.26 -2.81
N GLN A 185 -10.64 -8.86 -2.86
CA GLN A 185 -10.87 -10.20 -2.33
C GLN A 185 -10.00 -11.25 -3.04
N SER A 186 -9.90 -11.21 -4.37
CA SER A 186 -9.04 -12.11 -5.13
C SER A 186 -7.56 -11.95 -4.77
N VAL A 187 -7.08 -10.71 -4.58
CA VAL A 187 -5.70 -10.43 -4.16
C VAL A 187 -5.44 -11.00 -2.76
N VAL A 188 -6.34 -10.75 -1.80
CA VAL A 188 -6.19 -11.26 -0.43
C VAL A 188 -6.24 -12.78 -0.38
N ILE A 189 -7.17 -13.42 -1.10
CA ILE A 189 -7.28 -14.89 -1.19
C ILE A 189 -6.00 -15.49 -1.79
N SER A 190 -5.50 -14.87 -2.87
CA SER A 190 -4.23 -15.24 -3.51
C SER A 190 -3.07 -15.15 -2.52
N MET A 191 -3.02 -14.07 -1.73
CA MET A 191 -1.97 -13.81 -0.76
C MET A 191 -1.95 -14.81 0.40
N VAL A 192 -3.12 -15.10 1.01
CA VAL A 192 -3.20 -16.09 2.10
C VAL A 192 -2.92 -17.50 1.61
N SER A 193 -3.36 -17.85 0.39
CA SER A 193 -3.07 -19.15 -0.23
C SER A 193 -1.57 -19.31 -0.51
N TYR A 194 -0.92 -18.26 -1.00
CA TYR A 194 0.52 -18.23 -1.20
C TYR A 194 1.26 -18.36 0.15
N GLY A 195 0.80 -17.64 1.19
CA GLY A 195 1.36 -17.67 2.54
C GLY A 195 1.37 -19.05 3.23
N GLU A 196 0.37 -19.90 2.98
CA GLU A 196 0.34 -21.27 3.54
C GLU A 196 1.45 -22.19 3.01
N THR A 197 1.90 -21.92 1.78
CA THR A 197 2.90 -22.73 1.06
C THR A 197 4.29 -22.13 1.11
N TYR A 198 4.41 -20.85 1.46
CA TYR A 198 5.68 -20.17 1.59
C TYR A 198 6.62 -20.90 2.56
N GLY A 199 7.81 -21.27 2.08
CA GLY A 199 8.81 -22.05 2.83
C GLY A 199 8.70 -23.59 2.74
N LYS A 200 7.59 -24.13 2.20
CA LYS A 200 7.46 -25.57 1.89
C LYS A 200 7.87 -25.75 0.43
N GLN A 201 9.06 -26.31 0.16
CA GLN A 201 9.70 -26.46 -1.16
C GLN A 201 8.75 -26.90 -2.32
N GLN A 202 8.00 -25.96 -2.90
CA GLN A 202 7.19 -26.16 -4.11
C GLN A 202 7.64 -25.15 -5.17
N SER A 203 7.77 -25.62 -6.40
CA SER A 203 8.19 -24.81 -7.55
C SER A 203 7.19 -23.67 -7.80
N SER A 204 7.68 -22.53 -8.31
CA SER A 204 6.86 -21.33 -8.60
C SER A 204 5.65 -21.60 -9.51
N ILE A 205 5.63 -22.70 -10.27
CA ILE A 205 4.52 -23.10 -11.14
C ILE A 205 3.37 -23.76 -10.34
N ALA A 206 3.68 -24.48 -9.26
CA ALA A 206 2.67 -25.01 -8.34
C ALA A 206 2.05 -23.90 -7.46
N ALA A 207 2.77 -22.80 -7.23
CA ALA A 207 2.24 -21.64 -6.52
C ALA A 207 1.09 -20.95 -7.28
N LEU A 208 1.13 -20.92 -8.63
CA LEU A 208 0.07 -20.35 -9.46
C LEU A 208 -1.22 -21.18 -9.46
N SER A 209 -1.14 -22.51 -9.39
CA SER A 209 -2.34 -23.37 -9.32
C SER A 209 -3.04 -23.30 -7.96
N LEU A 210 -2.33 -22.90 -6.90
CA LEU A 210 -2.84 -22.81 -5.53
C LEU A 210 -3.44 -21.44 -5.16
N LEU A 211 -3.32 -20.42 -6.02
CA LEU A 211 -4.01 -19.13 -5.85
C LEU A 211 -5.55 -19.28 -5.83
N THR A 212 -6.05 -20.47 -6.17
CA THR A 212 -7.47 -20.86 -6.18
C THR A 212 -7.84 -21.78 -5.00
N SER A 213 -7.23 -21.62 -3.83
CA SER A 213 -7.67 -22.36 -2.63
C SER A 213 -9.11 -21.97 -2.26
N GLY A 214 -10.09 -22.78 -2.69
CA GLY A 214 -11.51 -22.57 -2.41
C GLY A 214 -11.83 -22.47 -0.91
N LYS A 215 -10.95 -22.99 -0.06
CA LYS A 215 -11.02 -22.88 1.41
C LYS A 215 -11.22 -21.43 1.87
N TYR A 216 -10.43 -20.48 1.36
CA TYR A 216 -10.49 -19.06 1.76
C TYR A 216 -11.62 -18.26 1.08
N VAL A 217 -12.26 -18.86 0.08
CA VAL A 217 -13.52 -18.38 -0.50
C VAL A 217 -14.68 -18.84 0.40
N LEU A 218 -14.66 -20.09 0.86
CA LEU A 218 -15.74 -20.72 1.63
C LEU A 218 -15.75 -20.28 3.10
N ASP A 219 -14.59 -20.01 3.70
CA ASP A 219 -14.47 -19.54 5.08
C ASP A 219 -13.80 -18.15 5.14
N PRO A 220 -14.61 -17.06 5.14
CA PRO A 220 -14.09 -15.71 5.27
C PRO A 220 -13.35 -15.46 6.59
N GLU A 221 -13.78 -15.99 7.73
CA GLU A 221 -13.10 -15.67 9.00
C GLU A 221 -11.73 -16.33 9.06
N GLN A 222 -11.60 -17.54 8.51
CA GLN A 222 -10.30 -18.17 8.36
C GLN A 222 -9.38 -17.39 7.42
N ARG A 223 -9.92 -16.81 6.34
CA ARG A 223 -9.17 -15.87 5.49
C ARG A 223 -8.70 -14.67 6.27
N GLY A 224 -9.56 -14.07 7.09
CA GLY A 224 -9.21 -12.91 7.89
C GLY A 224 -8.10 -13.20 8.91
N ALA A 225 -8.20 -14.33 9.62
CA ALA A 225 -7.20 -14.77 10.59
C ALA A 225 -5.85 -15.05 9.93
N GLU A 226 -5.84 -15.73 8.77
CA GLU A 226 -4.60 -16.01 8.05
C GLU A 226 -3.99 -14.72 7.48
N PHE A 227 -4.80 -13.80 6.96
CA PHE A 227 -4.32 -12.49 6.49
C PHE A 227 -3.64 -11.69 7.60
N GLU A 228 -4.25 -11.65 8.79
CA GLU A 228 -3.64 -11.03 9.97
C GLU A 228 -2.31 -11.72 10.33
N ARG A 229 -2.26 -13.05 10.32
CA ARG A 229 -1.04 -13.82 10.61
C ARG A 229 0.10 -13.49 9.63
N ILE A 230 -0.18 -13.43 8.33
CA ILE A 230 0.86 -13.21 7.31
C ILE A 230 1.40 -11.78 7.30
N THR A 231 0.52 -10.79 7.42
CA THR A 231 0.87 -9.35 7.40
C THR A 231 1.75 -8.96 8.58
N GLN A 232 1.56 -9.64 9.71
CA GLN A 232 2.37 -9.46 10.89
C GLN A 232 3.71 -10.21 10.81
N ASN A 233 3.71 -11.48 10.44
CA ASN A 233 4.84 -12.37 10.72
C ASN A 233 5.73 -12.73 9.53
N LEU A 234 5.26 -12.60 8.29
CA LEU A 234 6.08 -13.01 7.14
C LEU A 234 7.17 -12.00 6.83
N ASP A 235 8.33 -12.52 6.40
CA ASP A 235 9.52 -11.75 6.09
C ASP A 235 9.37 -10.92 4.80
N LEU A 236 10.37 -10.09 4.52
CA LEU A 236 10.38 -9.24 3.34
C LEU A 236 10.47 -10.05 2.02
N GLN A 237 11.10 -11.22 2.05
CA GLN A 237 11.24 -12.08 0.87
C GLN A 237 9.89 -12.63 0.42
N PHE A 238 8.97 -12.90 1.34
CA PHE A 238 7.59 -13.24 1.01
C PHE A 238 6.92 -12.13 0.17
N TRP A 239 6.98 -10.88 0.67
CA TRP A 239 6.34 -9.74 0.01
C TRP A 239 6.94 -9.48 -1.37
N LYS A 240 8.27 -9.52 -1.46
CA LYS A 240 8.99 -9.39 -2.73
C LYS A 240 8.58 -10.48 -3.73
N SER A 241 8.55 -11.73 -3.28
CA SER A 241 8.17 -12.87 -4.13
C SER A 241 6.72 -12.78 -4.60
N PHE A 242 5.78 -12.48 -3.70
CA PHE A 242 4.35 -12.40 -4.00
C PHE A 242 4.05 -11.29 -5.02
N TRP A 243 4.54 -10.07 -4.77
CA TRP A 243 4.26 -8.94 -5.67
C TRP A 243 4.92 -9.09 -7.04
N ASN A 244 6.01 -9.85 -7.13
CA ASN A 244 6.67 -10.16 -8.41
C ASN A 244 6.06 -11.38 -9.14
N LEU A 245 5.08 -12.11 -8.58
CA LEU A 245 4.44 -13.25 -9.25
C LEU A 245 3.82 -12.88 -10.60
N THR A 246 3.33 -11.65 -10.73
CA THR A 246 2.69 -11.16 -11.96
C THR A 246 3.69 -10.76 -13.05
N GLU A 247 5.00 -10.81 -12.77
CA GLU A 247 6.04 -10.42 -13.73
C GLU A 247 6.48 -11.55 -14.69
N SER A 248 5.94 -12.77 -14.55
CA SER A 248 6.26 -13.91 -15.41
C SER A 248 5.61 -13.75 -16.81
N GLY A 249 6.36 -13.19 -17.76
CA GLY A 249 5.92 -12.98 -19.15
C GLY A 249 7.07 -12.57 -20.07
N LEU A 250 6.91 -12.80 -21.38
CA LEU A 250 7.92 -12.75 -22.44
C LEU A 250 8.76 -11.46 -22.51
N GLY A 251 9.99 -11.60 -23.00
CA GLY A 251 11.04 -10.57 -23.06
C GLY A 251 10.67 -9.34 -23.90
N PHE A 252 11.03 -8.18 -23.37
CA PHE A 252 10.89 -6.87 -24.01
C PHE A 252 12.22 -6.13 -23.94
N THR A 253 12.45 -5.22 -24.88
CA THR A 253 13.68 -4.45 -25.00
C THR A 253 13.91 -3.58 -23.75
N ARG A 254 14.95 -3.92 -22.99
CA ARG A 254 15.53 -3.07 -21.95
C ARG A 254 16.68 -2.28 -22.55
N ILE A 255 16.75 -1.00 -22.18
CA ILE A 255 17.93 -0.17 -22.36
C ILE A 255 18.80 -0.37 -21.12
N THR A 256 20.03 -0.82 -21.34
CA THR A 256 21.08 -0.98 -20.36
C THR A 256 22.22 -0.04 -20.72
N SER A 257 22.64 0.77 -19.77
CA SER A 257 23.83 1.61 -19.93
C SER A 257 24.81 1.29 -18.82
N ASN A 258 26.02 0.89 -19.19
CA ASN A 258 27.14 0.86 -18.25
C ASN A 258 27.48 2.31 -17.89
N PRO A 259 27.24 2.74 -16.63
CA PRO A 259 27.31 4.15 -16.31
C PRO A 259 28.75 4.66 -16.41
N VAL A 260 28.88 5.81 -17.05
CA VAL A 260 30.13 6.55 -17.24
C VAL A 260 29.99 7.93 -16.60
N ASN A 261 31.09 8.59 -16.28
CA ASN A 261 31.01 9.96 -15.78
C ASN A 261 30.33 10.86 -16.82
N LEU A 262 29.21 11.48 -16.44
CA LEU A 262 28.52 12.46 -17.26
C LEU A 262 28.98 13.87 -16.88
N ARG A 263 28.82 14.81 -17.81
CA ARG A 263 28.95 16.23 -17.56
C ARG A 263 27.70 16.91 -18.04
N LEU A 264 27.00 17.57 -17.12
CA LEU A 264 25.75 18.27 -17.40
C LEU A 264 25.97 19.77 -17.26
N PRO A 265 25.43 20.59 -18.17
CA PRO A 265 25.57 22.04 -18.10
C PRO A 265 24.87 22.59 -16.85
N LEU A 266 25.46 23.61 -16.25
CA LEU A 266 24.86 24.32 -15.12
C LEU A 266 23.71 25.21 -15.61
N THR A 267 22.64 25.30 -14.81
CA THR A 267 21.50 26.19 -15.10
C THR A 267 21.90 27.66 -15.01
N SER A 268 22.84 28.01 -14.12
CA SER A 268 23.32 29.38 -13.94
C SER A 268 24.21 29.87 -15.10
N ASP A 269 25.01 28.99 -15.69
CA ASP A 269 25.83 29.25 -16.87
C ASP A 269 26.01 27.96 -17.69
N PRO A 270 25.31 27.82 -18.83
CA PRO A 270 25.38 26.62 -19.67
C PRO A 270 26.77 26.31 -20.24
N ARG A 271 27.72 27.24 -20.17
CA ARG A 271 29.13 27.02 -20.59
C ARG A 271 29.93 26.27 -19.53
N LEU A 272 29.46 26.26 -18.28
CA LEU A 272 30.02 25.48 -17.20
C LEU A 272 29.26 24.16 -17.06
N SER A 273 29.94 23.13 -16.58
CA SER A 273 29.33 21.81 -16.37
C SER A 273 29.71 21.22 -15.04
N THR A 274 28.78 20.50 -14.39
CA THR A 274 29.06 19.69 -13.21
C THR A 274 29.24 18.22 -13.60
N PRO A 275 30.18 17.48 -12.97
CA PRO A 275 30.25 16.04 -13.13
C PRO A 275 29.05 15.36 -12.45
N VAL A 276 28.57 14.28 -13.06
CA VAL A 276 27.63 13.33 -12.46
C VAL A 276 28.31 11.96 -12.49
N SER A 277 28.63 11.45 -11.32
CA SER A 277 29.30 10.17 -11.16
C SER A 277 28.33 9.00 -11.37
N PRO A 278 28.83 7.85 -11.84
CA PRO A 278 28.09 6.59 -11.82
C PRO A 278 27.53 6.26 -10.42
N PRO A 279 26.36 5.63 -10.33
CA PRO A 279 25.87 5.04 -9.08
C PRO A 279 26.84 3.98 -8.57
N VAL A 280 27.20 4.03 -7.29
CA VAL A 280 28.19 3.13 -6.68
C VAL A 280 27.79 2.61 -5.30
N ALA A 281 26.77 3.21 -4.67
CA ALA A 281 26.38 2.82 -3.32
C ALA A 281 26.06 1.31 -3.22
N HIS A 282 26.55 0.67 -2.15
CA HIS A 282 26.36 -0.72 -1.74
C HIS A 282 26.91 -1.81 -2.67
N THR A 283 26.72 -1.71 -3.98
CA THR A 283 27.06 -2.77 -4.95
C THR A 283 28.16 -2.39 -5.93
N GLY A 284 28.75 -1.20 -5.82
CA GLY A 284 29.77 -0.71 -6.76
C GLY A 284 29.17 -0.27 -8.10
N PRO A 285 30.02 0.05 -9.10
CA PRO A 285 29.53 0.44 -10.43
C PRO A 285 28.81 -0.74 -11.09
N GLY A 286 27.63 -0.47 -11.66
CA GLY A 286 26.84 -1.47 -12.36
C GLY A 286 25.87 -0.82 -13.34
N PRO A 287 25.33 -1.57 -14.32
CA PRO A 287 24.44 -1.02 -15.33
C PRO A 287 23.19 -0.38 -14.70
N VAL A 288 22.74 0.72 -15.29
CA VAL A 288 21.43 1.32 -14.98
C VAL A 288 20.46 0.88 -16.06
N TYR A 289 19.37 0.24 -15.64
CA TYR A 289 18.36 -0.33 -16.52
C TYR A 289 17.17 0.62 -16.67
N ALA A 290 16.64 0.71 -17.88
CA ALA A 290 15.41 1.43 -18.16
C ALA A 290 14.66 0.82 -19.35
N ARG A 291 13.38 1.16 -19.49
CA ARG A 291 12.53 0.77 -20.61
C ARG A 291 12.00 1.99 -21.32
N LEU A 292 12.13 2.01 -22.64
CA LEU A 292 11.54 3.04 -23.48
C LEU A 292 10.16 2.59 -23.95
N ILE A 293 9.13 3.33 -23.54
CA ILE A 293 7.74 3.10 -23.91
C ILE A 293 7.32 4.27 -24.80
N SER A 294 7.03 3.98 -26.07
CA SER A 294 6.54 4.98 -27.01
C SER A 294 5.45 4.37 -27.89
N HIS A 295 4.25 4.95 -27.85
CA HIS A 295 3.17 4.53 -28.75
C HIS A 295 3.47 4.88 -30.20
N GLU A 296 4.05 6.05 -30.44
CA GLU A 296 4.51 6.46 -31.77
C GLU A 296 5.97 6.05 -31.97
N PHE A 297 6.29 5.50 -33.15
CA PHE A 297 7.67 5.26 -33.56
C PHE A 297 8.31 6.58 -34.02
N ARG A 298 9.38 7.02 -33.36
CA ARG A 298 9.98 8.35 -33.55
C ARG A 298 11.43 8.31 -34.03
N GLU A 299 11.87 9.42 -34.64
CA GLU A 299 13.28 9.70 -34.91
C GLU A 299 14.18 9.48 -33.69
N GLY A 300 15.14 8.54 -33.78
CA GLY A 300 16.04 8.15 -32.70
C GLY A 300 15.88 6.70 -32.25
N HIS A 301 14.66 6.15 -32.35
CA HIS A 301 14.30 4.82 -31.81
C HIS A 301 14.93 3.63 -32.53
N ASP A 302 15.43 3.83 -33.74
CA ASP A 302 16.07 2.83 -34.60
C ASP A 302 17.55 3.12 -34.86
N THR A 303 18.14 4.03 -34.09
CA THR A 303 19.57 4.35 -34.22
C THR A 303 20.41 3.18 -33.72
N GLU A 304 21.49 2.87 -34.44
CA GLU A 304 22.48 1.87 -33.99
C GLU A 304 23.05 2.22 -32.61
N GLU A 305 23.18 3.51 -32.30
CA GLU A 305 23.61 3.99 -30.99
C GLU A 305 22.64 3.57 -29.87
N LEU A 306 21.33 3.72 -30.05
CA LEU A 306 20.35 3.24 -29.07
C LEU A 306 20.33 1.71 -28.98
N LEU A 307 20.45 1.03 -30.13
CA LEU A 307 20.51 -0.44 -30.19
C LEU A 307 21.75 -0.99 -29.47
N ALA A 308 22.86 -0.26 -29.46
CA ALA A 308 24.06 -0.63 -28.70
C ALA A 308 23.84 -0.63 -27.17
N TYR A 309 22.84 0.11 -26.69
CA TYR A 309 22.39 0.06 -25.29
C TYR A 309 21.29 -0.99 -25.06
N SER A 310 20.78 -1.65 -26.08
CA SER A 310 19.69 -2.63 -25.91
C SER A 310 20.26 -4.00 -25.57
N ASP A 311 19.66 -4.67 -24.58
CA ASP A 311 20.04 -6.05 -24.26
C ASP A 311 19.64 -6.98 -25.43
N MET A 312 20.57 -7.79 -25.93
CA MET A 312 20.45 -8.61 -27.15
C MET A 312 19.37 -9.72 -27.07
N GLU A 313 18.67 -9.88 -25.94
CA GLU A 313 17.50 -10.76 -25.82
C GLU A 313 16.22 -10.16 -26.46
N ALA A 314 16.27 -8.91 -26.93
CA ALA A 314 15.19 -8.34 -27.73
C ALA A 314 15.14 -9.00 -29.11
N ASN A 315 14.07 -9.74 -29.41
CA ASN A 315 13.86 -10.40 -30.69
C ASN A 315 14.01 -9.39 -31.86
N PRO A 316 15.06 -9.49 -32.70
CA PRO A 316 15.34 -8.53 -33.79
C PRO A 316 14.18 -8.42 -34.79
N LEU A 317 13.32 -9.44 -34.86
CA LEU A 317 12.13 -9.47 -35.69
C LEU A 317 11.04 -8.49 -35.23
N ALA A 318 10.94 -8.18 -33.93
CA ALA A 318 9.91 -7.29 -33.40
C ALA A 318 10.19 -5.81 -33.74
N LEU A 319 11.43 -5.36 -33.63
CA LEU A 319 11.83 -4.01 -34.04
C LEU A 319 11.75 -3.84 -35.56
N ASN A 320 12.14 -4.85 -36.34
CA ASN A 320 12.03 -4.83 -37.81
C ASN A 320 10.59 -4.88 -38.32
N MET A 321 9.66 -5.50 -37.59
CA MET A 321 8.23 -5.46 -37.93
C MET A 321 7.58 -4.12 -37.56
N VAL A 322 7.97 -3.45 -36.47
CA VAL A 322 7.41 -2.13 -36.13
C VAL A 322 7.93 -1.05 -37.09
N SER A 323 9.20 -1.13 -37.50
CA SER A 323 9.83 -0.18 -38.43
C SER A 323 9.34 -0.29 -39.88
N SER A 324 8.86 -1.46 -40.31
CA SER A 324 8.38 -1.68 -41.69
C SER A 324 6.92 -1.27 -41.93
N TRP A 325 6.10 -1.12 -40.88
CA TRP A 325 4.65 -0.83 -41.00
C TRP A 325 4.23 0.53 -40.43
N SER A 326 5.12 1.25 -39.74
CA SER A 326 4.78 2.50 -39.04
C SER A 326 5.50 3.71 -39.63
N GLN A 327 4.75 4.76 -40.00
CA GLN A 327 5.35 6.03 -40.43
C GLN A 327 6.14 6.66 -39.28
N LYS A 328 7.47 6.77 -39.45
CA LYS A 328 8.37 7.40 -38.48
C LYS A 328 7.97 8.86 -38.24
N LYS A 329 7.69 9.21 -36.99
CA LYS A 329 7.32 10.57 -36.57
C LYS A 329 8.56 11.36 -36.13
N ALA A 330 8.46 12.68 -36.18
CA ALA A 330 9.47 13.57 -35.61
C ALA A 330 9.62 13.35 -34.10
N ARG A 331 10.74 13.84 -33.53
CA ARG A 331 10.97 13.84 -32.08
C ARG A 331 9.87 14.64 -31.36
N SER A 332 9.46 14.16 -30.20
CA SER A 332 8.55 14.88 -29.31
C SER A 332 9.29 16.03 -28.61
N PRO A 333 8.70 17.22 -28.43
CA PRO A 333 9.29 18.25 -27.57
C PRO A 333 9.28 17.85 -26.09
N TRP A 334 8.45 16.87 -25.74
CA TRP A 334 8.29 16.34 -24.38
C TRP A 334 9.03 15.03 -24.20
N LEU A 335 9.57 14.82 -23.00
CA LEU A 335 10.04 13.54 -22.49
C LEU A 335 9.42 13.32 -21.10
N MET A 336 8.88 12.13 -20.86
CA MET A 336 8.48 11.71 -19.52
C MET A 336 9.51 10.71 -19.00
N ILE A 337 9.94 10.90 -17.76
CA ILE A 337 10.81 9.93 -17.07
C ILE A 337 10.02 9.39 -15.89
N HIS A 338 9.89 8.07 -15.85
CA HIS A 338 9.06 7.37 -14.89
C HIS A 338 9.90 6.59 -13.87
N PHE A 339 9.53 6.71 -12.59
CA PHE A 339 10.04 5.88 -11.51
C PHE A 339 8.87 5.09 -10.91
N HIS A 340 9.01 3.77 -10.85
CA HIS A 340 7.93 2.88 -10.42
C HIS A 340 7.74 2.84 -8.90
N GLY A 341 6.56 2.41 -8.46
CA GLY A 341 6.26 2.10 -7.06
C GLY A 341 6.87 0.78 -6.56
N GLY A 342 6.23 0.15 -5.57
CA GLY A 342 6.70 -1.13 -5.00
C GLY A 342 7.55 -1.00 -3.74
N GLY A 343 7.39 0.09 -3.00
CA GLY A 343 7.97 0.27 -1.66
C GLY A 343 9.49 0.20 -1.60
N PHE A 344 10.18 0.51 -2.71
CA PHE A 344 11.63 0.34 -2.91
C PHE A 344 12.14 -1.12 -2.86
N VAL A 345 11.27 -2.11 -2.71
CA VAL A 345 11.66 -3.51 -2.43
C VAL A 345 11.18 -4.51 -3.49
N ALA A 346 10.18 -4.15 -4.27
CA ALA A 346 9.53 -5.02 -5.24
C ALA A 346 9.13 -4.25 -6.51
N GLN A 347 8.62 -5.02 -7.50
CA GLN A 347 8.16 -4.54 -8.80
C GLN A 347 9.26 -3.95 -9.69
N THR A 348 8.89 -3.74 -10.95
CA THR A 348 9.73 -3.14 -11.98
C THR A 348 8.90 -2.20 -12.86
N SER A 349 9.55 -1.53 -13.80
CA SER A 349 8.87 -0.81 -14.88
C SER A 349 7.88 -1.68 -15.67
N LYS A 350 8.02 -3.01 -15.66
CA LYS A 350 7.12 -3.94 -16.33
C LYS A 350 5.74 -4.02 -15.70
N SER A 351 5.65 -4.05 -14.38
CA SER A 351 4.35 -4.07 -13.68
C SER A 351 3.51 -2.81 -13.97
N HIS A 352 4.19 -1.71 -14.31
CA HIS A 352 3.60 -0.39 -14.51
C HIS A 352 3.37 -0.06 -16.00
N GLU A 353 3.89 -0.88 -16.92
CA GLU A 353 3.86 -0.63 -18.37
C GLU A 353 2.44 -0.42 -18.92
N TYR A 354 1.45 -1.03 -18.30
CA TYR A 354 0.08 -1.02 -18.78
C TYR A 354 -0.55 0.38 -18.80
N TYR A 355 -0.49 1.12 -17.69
CA TYR A 355 -0.95 2.50 -17.66
C TYR A 355 0.02 3.41 -18.42
N LEU A 356 1.33 3.13 -18.38
CA LEU A 356 2.33 3.91 -19.13
C LEU A 356 2.14 3.85 -20.64
N ARG A 357 1.73 2.70 -21.20
CA ARG A 357 1.37 2.59 -22.63
C ARG A 357 0.14 3.44 -22.96
N SER A 358 -0.83 3.47 -22.05
CA SER A 358 -2.04 4.30 -22.19
C SER A 358 -1.70 5.78 -22.16
N TRP A 359 -0.85 6.21 -21.22
CA TRP A 359 -0.32 7.58 -21.16
C TRP A 359 0.50 7.95 -22.40
N SER A 360 1.43 7.09 -22.82
CA SER A 360 2.24 7.35 -24.01
C SER A 360 1.38 7.51 -25.25
N LYS A 361 0.30 6.73 -25.38
CA LYS A 361 -0.70 6.86 -26.45
C LYS A 361 -1.50 8.16 -26.36
N ALA A 362 -2.05 8.48 -25.19
CA ALA A 362 -2.91 9.64 -25.00
C ALA A 362 -2.14 10.97 -25.14
N LEU A 363 -0.96 11.05 -24.51
CA LEU A 363 -0.12 12.23 -24.51
C LEU A 363 0.75 12.34 -25.77
N LYS A 364 0.93 11.22 -26.50
CA LYS A 364 1.90 11.09 -27.61
C LYS A 364 3.32 11.44 -27.15
N VAL A 365 3.71 11.04 -25.94
CA VAL A 365 5.03 11.33 -25.37
C VAL A 365 5.81 10.03 -25.18
N PRO A 366 7.11 9.98 -25.56
CA PRO A 366 7.97 8.87 -25.18
C PRO A 366 8.25 8.89 -23.67
N ILE A 367 8.20 7.72 -23.05
CA ILE A 367 8.39 7.54 -21.62
C ILE A 367 9.62 6.66 -21.39
N LEU A 368 10.57 7.16 -20.59
CA LEU A 368 11.70 6.37 -20.10
C LEU A 368 11.41 5.92 -18.66
N SER A 369 11.08 4.65 -18.46
CA SER A 369 10.81 4.09 -17.13
C SER A 369 12.06 3.40 -16.58
N VAL A 370 12.56 3.83 -15.43
CA VAL A 370 13.81 3.33 -14.83
C VAL A 370 13.55 2.10 -13.97
N ASP A 371 14.37 1.06 -14.14
CA ASP A 371 14.43 -0.15 -13.29
C ASP A 371 15.57 0.01 -12.29
N TYR A 372 15.30 0.71 -11.19
CA TYR A 372 16.29 0.96 -10.15
C TYR A 372 16.47 -0.27 -9.23
N SER A 373 17.63 -0.37 -8.59
CA SER A 373 17.99 -1.44 -7.67
C SER A 373 17.13 -1.39 -6.41
N LEU A 374 16.66 -2.57 -5.99
CA LEU A 374 15.72 -2.72 -4.90
C LEU A 374 16.41 -3.04 -3.57
N SER A 375 15.77 -2.62 -2.49
CA SER A 375 16.09 -2.99 -1.12
C SER A 375 15.55 -4.40 -0.78
N PRO A 376 16.16 -5.14 0.15
CA PRO A 376 17.27 -4.76 1.02
C PRO A 376 18.65 -4.96 0.38
N GLU A 377 18.74 -5.53 -0.83
CA GLU A 377 20.02 -5.80 -1.50
C GLU A 377 20.76 -4.50 -1.85
N ALA A 378 20.02 -3.44 -2.17
CA ALA A 378 20.53 -2.11 -2.40
C ALA A 378 19.71 -1.05 -1.64
N PRO A 379 20.02 -0.79 -0.36
CA PRO A 379 19.32 0.23 0.42
C PRO A 379 19.65 1.65 -0.06
N PHE A 380 19.00 2.65 0.54
CA PHE A 380 19.33 4.06 0.33
C PHE A 380 20.85 4.29 0.47
N PRO A 381 21.50 5.08 -0.42
CA PRO A 381 20.91 5.92 -1.47
C PRO A 381 20.88 5.28 -2.87
N ARG A 382 21.04 3.95 -3.04
CA ARG A 382 21.28 3.37 -4.37
C ARG A 382 20.21 3.71 -5.41
N ALA A 383 18.94 3.49 -5.09
CA ALA A 383 17.85 3.79 -6.02
C ALA A 383 17.82 5.28 -6.43
N LEU A 384 18.12 6.20 -5.51
CA LEU A 384 18.21 7.63 -5.79
C LEU A 384 19.39 7.95 -6.72
N GLU A 385 20.56 7.35 -6.49
CA GLU A 385 21.72 7.52 -7.38
C GLU A 385 21.39 7.07 -8.81
N GLU A 386 20.77 5.90 -8.97
CA GLU A 386 20.42 5.35 -10.28
C GLU A 386 19.35 6.17 -10.99
N CYS A 387 18.28 6.58 -10.29
CA CYS A 387 17.23 7.42 -10.87
C CYS A 387 17.78 8.80 -11.27
N PHE A 388 18.63 9.41 -10.44
CA PHE A 388 19.28 10.68 -10.75
C PHE A 388 20.25 10.56 -11.93
N TYR A 389 21.03 9.48 -11.98
CA TYR A 389 21.91 9.20 -13.10
C TYR A 389 21.11 9.00 -14.40
N ALA A 390 20.04 8.21 -14.36
CA ALA A 390 19.16 7.99 -15.51
C ALA A 390 18.52 9.29 -16.00
N TYR A 391 18.09 10.17 -15.08
CA TYR A 391 17.62 11.51 -15.40
C TYR A 391 18.67 12.32 -16.17
N CYS A 392 19.90 12.40 -15.65
CA CYS A 392 20.99 13.13 -16.28
C CYS A 392 21.39 12.53 -17.64
N TRP A 393 21.40 11.21 -17.75
CA TRP A 393 21.67 10.50 -19.00
C TRP A 393 20.58 10.80 -20.04
N ALA A 394 19.31 10.81 -19.63
CA ALA A 394 18.19 11.11 -20.51
C ALA A 394 18.23 12.54 -21.04
N LEU A 395 18.60 13.52 -20.22
CA LEU A 395 18.79 14.91 -20.67
C LEU A 395 19.86 15.02 -21.76
N LYS A 396 20.97 14.30 -21.62
CA LYS A 396 22.08 14.32 -22.59
C LYS A 396 21.73 13.56 -23.87
N ASN A 397 20.92 12.50 -23.76
CA ASN A 397 20.65 11.55 -24.85
C ASN A 397 19.18 11.56 -25.30
N ALA A 398 18.43 12.63 -25.05
CA ALA A 398 17.01 12.73 -25.36
C ALA A 398 16.68 12.41 -26.84
N HIS A 399 17.61 12.77 -27.73
CA HIS A 399 17.52 12.53 -29.16
C HIS A 399 17.45 11.04 -29.54
N LEU A 400 18.01 10.14 -28.72
CA LEU A 400 17.88 8.68 -28.85
C LEU A 400 16.51 8.20 -28.36
N LEU A 401 15.93 8.88 -27.38
CA LEU A 401 14.64 8.54 -26.78
C LEU A 401 13.44 9.02 -27.61
N GLY A 402 13.67 9.57 -28.81
CA GLY A 402 12.62 10.13 -29.64
C GLY A 402 12.11 11.48 -29.14
N SER A 403 12.93 12.23 -28.40
CA SER A 403 12.55 13.52 -27.82
C SER A 403 13.62 14.60 -28.07
N THR A 404 13.22 15.87 -28.09
CA THR A 404 14.15 17.01 -27.99
C THR A 404 14.37 17.43 -26.53
N ALA A 405 13.58 16.89 -25.60
CA ALA A 405 13.57 17.24 -24.18
C ALA A 405 13.49 18.77 -23.93
N GLU A 406 12.80 19.51 -24.79
CA GLU A 406 12.44 20.90 -24.52
C GLU A 406 11.62 21.01 -23.23
N ARG A 407 10.78 20.01 -22.96
CA ARG A 407 10.06 19.83 -21.70
C ARG A 407 10.28 18.43 -21.14
N VAL A 408 10.59 18.33 -19.85
CA VAL A 408 10.82 17.05 -19.16
C VAL A 408 9.93 16.95 -17.94
N CYS A 409 9.06 15.95 -17.87
CA CYS A 409 8.26 15.69 -16.68
C CYS A 409 8.74 14.41 -15.98
N LEU A 410 8.83 14.46 -14.65
CA LEU A 410 8.97 13.26 -13.84
C LEU A 410 7.59 12.76 -13.42
N ALA A 411 7.36 11.46 -13.54
CA ALA A 411 6.14 10.81 -13.08
C ALA A 411 6.47 9.58 -12.25
N GLY A 412 5.73 9.34 -11.17
CA GLY A 412 5.94 8.14 -10.38
C GLY A 412 4.89 7.98 -9.30
N ASP A 413 4.76 6.75 -8.80
CA ASP A 413 3.74 6.37 -7.85
C ASP A 413 4.38 5.82 -6.56
N SER A 414 3.78 6.07 -5.39
CA SER A 414 4.27 5.57 -4.10
C SER A 414 5.76 5.89 -3.86
N ALA A 415 6.63 4.88 -3.80
CA ALA A 415 8.09 5.02 -3.73
C ALA A 415 8.70 5.75 -4.94
N GLY A 416 8.16 5.55 -6.14
CA GLY A 416 8.54 6.27 -7.35
C GLY A 416 8.18 7.75 -7.31
N GLY A 417 7.05 8.09 -6.68
CA GLY A 417 6.67 9.48 -6.41
C GLY A 417 7.66 10.18 -5.46
N ASN A 418 8.17 9.47 -4.45
CA ASN A 418 9.28 9.95 -3.61
C ASN A 418 10.54 10.21 -4.46
N LEU A 419 10.93 9.26 -5.32
CA LEU A 419 12.10 9.40 -6.19
C LEU A 419 11.96 10.59 -7.15
N CYS A 420 10.78 10.89 -7.66
CA CYS A 420 10.55 12.08 -8.51
C CYS A 420 10.91 13.38 -7.76
N ILE A 421 10.46 13.49 -6.51
CA ILE A 421 10.73 14.64 -5.65
C ILE A 421 12.23 14.71 -5.31
N THR A 422 12.82 13.61 -4.87
CA THR A 422 14.21 13.58 -4.37
C THR A 422 15.25 13.70 -5.48
N VAL A 423 14.99 13.16 -6.68
CA VAL A 423 15.79 13.41 -7.90
C VAL A 423 15.76 14.89 -8.29
N SER A 424 14.59 15.52 -8.20
CA SER A 424 14.46 16.97 -8.48
C SER A 424 15.21 17.81 -7.44
N MET A 425 15.11 17.47 -6.15
CA MET A 425 15.93 18.09 -5.10
C MET A 425 17.43 17.91 -5.36
N LYS A 426 17.84 16.75 -5.88
CA LYS A 426 19.24 16.48 -6.22
C LYS A 426 19.70 17.34 -7.39
N ALA A 427 18.88 17.48 -8.43
CA ALA A 427 19.14 18.38 -9.56
C ALA A 427 19.31 19.84 -9.10
N VAL A 428 18.42 20.33 -8.23
CA VAL A 428 18.54 21.65 -7.58
C VAL A 428 19.89 21.79 -6.87
N SER A 429 20.25 20.82 -6.03
CA SER A 429 21.49 20.86 -5.25
C SER A 429 22.77 20.85 -6.11
N MET A 430 22.70 20.30 -7.32
CA MET A 430 23.82 20.22 -8.26
C MET A 430 23.81 21.35 -9.30
N GLY A 431 22.82 22.24 -9.28
CA GLY A 431 22.66 23.29 -10.28
C GLY A 431 22.44 22.76 -11.70
N ILE A 432 21.94 21.53 -11.82
CA ILE A 432 21.54 20.94 -13.11
C ILE A 432 20.10 21.36 -13.40
N ARG A 433 19.76 21.46 -14.69
CA ARG A 433 18.37 21.69 -15.13
C ARG A 433 17.42 20.79 -14.34
N VAL A 434 16.46 21.39 -13.66
CA VAL A 434 15.35 20.68 -13.01
C VAL A 434 14.30 20.27 -14.05
N PRO A 435 13.51 19.22 -13.81
CA PRO A 435 12.38 18.90 -14.69
C PRO A 435 11.40 20.06 -14.74
N ASP A 436 10.57 20.12 -15.78
CA ASP A 436 9.55 21.13 -15.98
C ASP A 436 8.28 20.88 -15.13
N GLY A 437 8.12 19.67 -14.60
CA GLY A 437 7.00 19.31 -13.71
C GLY A 437 7.19 17.93 -13.07
N ILE A 438 6.49 17.73 -11.95
CA ILE A 438 6.40 16.44 -11.25
C ILE A 438 4.94 16.02 -11.17
N MET A 439 4.64 14.77 -11.54
CA MET A 439 3.39 14.09 -11.20
C MET A 439 3.72 12.96 -10.22
N ALA A 440 3.18 13.05 -9.01
CA ALA A 440 3.43 12.09 -7.94
C ALA A 440 2.11 11.50 -7.44
N ALA A 441 1.85 10.23 -7.74
CA ALA A 441 0.66 9.53 -7.26
C ALA A 441 0.92 8.90 -5.89
N TYR A 442 0.07 9.21 -4.90
CA TYR A 442 0.13 8.74 -3.51
C TYR A 442 1.57 8.61 -2.97
N PRO A 443 2.39 9.67 -3.06
CA PRO A 443 3.82 9.57 -2.83
C PRO A 443 4.15 9.32 -1.36
N ALA A 444 5.17 8.50 -1.12
CA ALA A 444 5.75 8.33 0.21
C ALA A 444 6.65 9.53 0.57
N THR A 445 6.08 10.64 1.05
CA THR A 445 6.86 11.86 1.35
C THR A 445 7.46 11.87 2.76
N LEU A 446 6.98 11.01 3.66
CA LEU A 446 7.50 10.82 5.01
C LEU A 446 7.66 9.32 5.32
N LEU A 447 8.92 8.85 5.31
CA LEU A 447 9.26 7.45 5.48
C LEU A 447 9.40 7.08 6.96
N THR A 448 8.30 7.25 7.71
CA THR A 448 8.20 6.93 9.14
C THR A 448 6.92 6.12 9.41
N ILE A 449 6.85 5.55 10.61
CA ILE A 449 5.60 4.96 11.14
C ILE A 449 4.96 5.87 12.20
N ASP A 450 5.29 7.17 12.18
CA ASP A 450 4.75 8.12 13.14
C ASP A 450 3.23 8.21 13.01
N ALA A 451 2.54 8.38 14.13
CA ALA A 451 1.08 8.33 14.13
C ALA A 451 0.48 9.50 13.32
N SER A 452 -0.51 9.17 12.48
CA SER A 452 -1.37 10.15 11.82
C SER A 452 -2.79 9.56 11.68
N PRO A 453 -3.82 10.42 11.53
CA PRO A 453 -5.17 9.96 11.25
C PRO A 453 -5.27 8.98 10.07
N SER A 454 -4.57 9.24 8.95
CA SER A 454 -4.58 8.35 7.79
C SER A 454 -3.87 7.02 8.07
N ARG A 455 -2.78 7.01 8.85
CA ARG A 455 -2.05 5.76 9.19
C ARG A 455 -2.85 4.82 10.09
N LEU A 456 -3.88 5.29 10.80
CA LEU A 456 -4.83 4.41 11.49
C LEU A 456 -5.54 3.45 10.51
N LEU A 457 -5.68 3.84 9.23
CA LEU A 457 -6.27 3.01 8.18
C LEU A 457 -5.44 1.78 7.83
N THR A 458 -4.15 1.74 8.17
CA THR A 458 -3.31 0.55 7.98
C THR A 458 -3.85 -0.69 8.72
N LEU A 459 -4.75 -0.52 9.69
CA LEU A 459 -5.43 -1.63 10.38
C LEU A 459 -6.38 -2.39 9.43
N ILE A 460 -6.90 -1.69 8.41
CA ILE A 460 -7.94 -2.14 7.49
C ILE A 460 -7.51 -2.08 6.01
N ASP A 461 -6.23 -1.79 5.74
CA ASP A 461 -5.68 -1.67 4.39
C ASP A 461 -5.25 -3.05 3.86
N PRO A 462 -5.90 -3.57 2.80
CA PRO A 462 -5.58 -4.89 2.25
C PRO A 462 -4.27 -4.91 1.45
N LEU A 463 -3.68 -3.76 1.11
CA LEU A 463 -2.49 -3.65 0.28
C LEU A 463 -1.28 -3.14 1.05
N LEU A 464 -1.47 -2.16 1.94
CA LEU A 464 -0.40 -1.51 2.70
C LEU A 464 -0.62 -1.53 4.23
N PRO A 465 -0.72 -2.73 4.86
CA PRO A 465 -0.81 -2.83 6.31
C PRO A 465 0.51 -2.37 6.98
N LEU A 466 0.46 -1.92 8.23
CA LEU A 466 1.60 -1.26 8.90
C LEU A 466 2.85 -2.16 8.94
N GLY A 467 2.66 -3.47 9.10
CA GLY A 467 3.76 -4.44 9.10
C GLY A 467 4.52 -4.48 7.78
N VAL A 468 3.82 -4.35 6.65
CA VAL A 468 4.42 -4.27 5.31
C VAL A 468 5.11 -2.93 5.12
N LEU A 469 4.42 -1.83 5.46
CA LEU A 469 5.01 -0.49 5.40
C LEU A 469 6.32 -0.42 6.20
N ALA A 470 6.31 -0.87 7.46
CA ALA A 470 7.50 -0.88 8.32
C ALA A 470 8.65 -1.73 7.74
N LYS A 471 8.36 -2.88 7.12
CA LYS A 471 9.38 -3.73 6.47
C LYS A 471 10.00 -3.03 5.26
N CYS A 472 9.20 -2.39 4.41
CA CYS A 472 9.69 -1.60 3.27
C CYS A 472 10.59 -0.43 3.74
N LEU A 473 10.14 0.31 4.77
CA LEU A 473 10.91 1.41 5.36
C LEU A 473 12.25 0.94 5.93
N ASN A 474 12.24 -0.14 6.70
CA ASN A 474 13.45 -0.70 7.30
C ASN A 474 14.43 -1.21 6.24
N ALA A 475 13.92 -1.84 5.17
CA ALA A 475 14.73 -2.31 4.06
C ALA A 475 15.41 -1.15 3.34
N TYR A 476 14.64 -0.11 3.00
CA TYR A 476 15.17 1.06 2.31
C TYR A 476 16.16 1.84 3.17
N ALA A 477 15.92 1.94 4.48
CA ALA A 477 16.84 2.57 5.43
C ALA A 477 18.10 1.72 5.72
N GLY A 478 18.22 0.49 5.20
CA GLY A 478 19.35 -0.40 5.43
C GLY A 478 19.43 -1.01 6.83
N VAL A 479 18.30 -1.07 7.55
CA VAL A 479 18.23 -1.59 8.92
C VAL A 479 18.09 -3.13 8.94
N VAL A 480 17.67 -3.72 7.81
CA VAL A 480 17.49 -5.17 7.64
C VAL A 480 18.86 -5.84 7.43
N GLY A 481 19.70 -5.82 8.46
CA GLY A 481 21.01 -6.50 8.51
C GLY A 481 21.37 -7.07 9.89
N LEU A 482 20.49 -6.94 10.90
CA LEU A 482 20.75 -7.35 12.29
C LEU A 482 19.67 -8.30 12.84
N GLN A 483 19.32 -9.35 12.09
CA GLN A 483 18.75 -10.55 12.70
C GLN A 483 19.74 -11.71 12.52
N PRO A 484 20.37 -12.21 13.61
CA PRO A 484 20.89 -13.56 13.58
C PRO A 484 19.70 -14.50 13.46
N VAL A 485 19.75 -15.42 12.50
CA VAL A 485 18.90 -16.61 12.47
C VAL A 485 19.20 -17.40 13.75
N VAL A 486 18.37 -17.22 14.77
CA VAL A 486 18.39 -18.08 15.95
C VAL A 486 17.23 -19.05 15.84
N GLY A 487 17.56 -20.26 15.37
CA GLY A 487 16.81 -21.47 15.70
C GLY A 487 16.13 -22.17 14.52
N ALA A 488 16.89 -22.93 13.73
CA ALA A 488 16.63 -24.34 13.38
C ALA A 488 17.39 -24.72 12.11
N LEU A 489 18.61 -25.23 12.26
CA LEU A 489 19.22 -26.31 11.45
C LEU A 489 20.71 -26.39 11.82
N GLY A 490 20.94 -27.01 12.98
CA GLY A 490 22.20 -27.68 13.21
C GLY A 490 22.18 -29.02 12.48
N ARG A 491 23.21 -29.21 11.65
CA ARG A 491 23.72 -30.49 11.11
C ARG A 491 22.95 -31.17 9.96
N ASP A 492 23.78 -31.66 9.04
CA ASP A 492 23.59 -32.73 8.05
C ASP A 492 23.00 -32.37 6.67
N THR A 493 23.81 -31.64 5.88
CA THR A 493 23.68 -31.46 4.42
C THR A 493 24.20 -32.65 3.59
N ALA A 494 24.29 -33.86 4.14
CA ALA A 494 24.91 -35.00 3.45
C ALA A 494 24.02 -36.24 3.25
N THR A 495 22.77 -36.23 3.70
CA THR A 495 21.90 -37.43 3.67
C THR A 495 20.55 -37.23 2.98
N LEU A 496 20.30 -36.07 2.37
CA LEU A 496 19.03 -35.73 1.71
C LEU A 496 19.10 -35.86 0.18
N LEU A 497 19.84 -36.86 -0.30
CA LEU A 497 19.97 -37.21 -1.73
C LEU A 497 19.56 -38.67 -2.05
N SER A 498 18.97 -39.41 -1.11
CA SER A 498 18.57 -40.81 -1.35
C SER A 498 17.08 -41.07 -1.55
N ASP A 499 16.19 -40.13 -1.21
CA ASP A 499 14.74 -40.43 -1.13
C ASP A 499 13.90 -39.76 -2.23
N LEU A 500 14.55 -39.36 -3.33
CA LEU A 500 13.88 -39.03 -4.59
C LEU A 500 13.71 -40.30 -5.43
N GLY A 501 12.76 -41.12 -5.01
CA GLY A 501 12.33 -42.29 -5.75
C GLY A 501 10.89 -42.64 -5.42
N TRP A 502 10.04 -42.60 -6.45
CA TRP A 502 8.70 -43.20 -6.54
C TRP A 502 7.49 -42.34 -6.12
N GLY A 503 6.82 -41.81 -7.15
CA GLY A 503 5.45 -42.27 -7.48
C GLY A 503 4.28 -41.46 -6.91
N ALA A 504 3.67 -40.64 -7.75
CA ALA A 504 2.31 -40.16 -7.58
C ALA A 504 1.32 -41.34 -7.68
N SER A 505 0.65 -41.68 -6.57
CA SER A 505 -0.68 -42.32 -6.48
C SER A 505 -0.97 -42.63 -5.01
N ASN A 506 -1.85 -41.86 -4.35
CA ASN A 506 -2.71 -42.25 -3.19
C ASN A 506 -3.25 -41.01 -2.42
N TRP A 507 -4.01 -40.14 -3.08
CA TRP A 507 -4.69 -39.01 -2.40
C TRP A 507 -6.20 -39.25 -2.19
N LEU A 508 -6.72 -40.43 -2.50
CA LEU A 508 -8.16 -40.75 -2.45
C LEU A 508 -8.60 -41.68 -1.31
N GLN A 509 -7.73 -41.95 -0.31
CA GLN A 509 -8.08 -42.81 0.83
C GLN A 509 -8.02 -42.15 2.22
N SER A 510 -7.80 -40.84 2.35
CA SER A 510 -7.82 -40.18 3.67
C SER A 510 -9.20 -39.71 4.15
N PHE A 511 -10.29 -40.05 3.43
CA PHE A 511 -11.65 -39.63 3.79
C PHE A 511 -12.47 -40.69 4.55
N LEU A 512 -11.87 -41.81 4.96
CA LEU A 512 -12.60 -42.88 5.66
C LEU A 512 -11.74 -43.51 6.77
N ASP A 513 -11.69 -42.88 7.95
CA ASP A 513 -11.99 -43.58 9.22
C ASP A 513 -11.95 -42.64 10.45
N PRO A 514 -13.01 -42.59 11.27
CA PRO A 514 -13.10 -41.73 12.44
C PRO A 514 -12.72 -42.51 13.72
N ALA A 515 -11.43 -42.74 13.98
CA ALA A 515 -10.96 -43.13 15.32
C ALA A 515 -9.43 -43.08 15.43
N ARG A 516 -8.88 -42.03 16.05
CA ARG A 516 -7.70 -42.18 16.93
C ARG A 516 -7.55 -41.02 17.89
N SER A 517 -7.28 -41.42 19.12
CA SER A 517 -7.30 -40.67 20.37
C SER A 517 -6.17 -39.64 20.51
N ARG A 518 -6.51 -38.55 21.21
CA ARG A 518 -5.64 -37.45 21.64
C ARG A 518 -4.47 -37.94 22.51
N SER A 519 -3.28 -37.41 22.27
CA SER A 519 -2.21 -37.26 23.27
C SER A 519 -1.80 -35.78 23.36
N PRO A 520 -1.49 -35.24 24.56
CA PRO A 520 -1.23 -33.81 24.72
C PRO A 520 0.25 -33.52 24.39
N SER A 521 0.49 -32.75 23.32
CA SER A 521 1.80 -32.17 23.05
C SER A 521 2.01 -30.92 23.90
N ARG A 522 3.14 -30.90 24.61
CA ARG A 522 3.61 -29.83 25.49
C ARG A 522 4.00 -28.59 24.65
N PRO A 523 3.62 -27.36 25.02
CA PRO A 523 3.97 -26.17 24.24
C PRO A 523 5.48 -25.86 24.35
N PRO A 524 6.07 -25.21 23.33
CA PRO A 524 7.46 -24.76 23.39
C PRO A 524 7.61 -23.62 24.41
N PRO A 525 8.83 -23.36 24.93
CA PRO A 525 9.03 -22.38 25.99
C PRO A 525 8.73 -20.97 25.49
N THR A 526 7.76 -20.31 26.10
CA THR A 526 7.52 -18.88 26.03
C THR A 526 8.75 -18.13 26.52
N LEU A 527 9.50 -17.48 25.63
CA LEU A 527 10.35 -16.35 25.99
C LEU A 527 9.43 -15.19 26.37
N ALA A 528 9.05 -15.16 27.64
CA ALA A 528 8.35 -14.04 28.23
C ALA A 528 9.27 -12.82 28.19
N LEU A 529 9.02 -11.88 27.26
CA LEU A 529 9.39 -10.50 27.53
C LEU A 529 8.55 -10.08 28.75
N SER A 530 9.21 -9.85 29.87
CA SER A 530 8.60 -9.27 31.07
C SER A 530 7.91 -7.97 30.70
N THR A 531 6.57 -8.00 30.71
CA THR A 531 5.77 -6.79 30.79
C THR A 531 6.11 -6.10 32.12
N PRO A 532 6.58 -4.85 32.14
CA PRO A 532 6.66 -4.14 33.40
C PRO A 532 5.23 -3.91 33.89
N PRO A 533 4.92 -4.15 35.19
CA PRO A 533 3.61 -3.84 35.74
C PRO A 533 3.55 -2.32 35.93
N GLY A 534 3.10 -1.61 34.90
CA GLY A 534 2.90 -0.17 34.90
C GLY A 534 1.48 0.15 34.45
N ARG A 535 0.59 0.38 35.43
CA ARG A 535 -0.73 1.03 35.34
C ARG A 535 -1.26 1.28 33.91
N SER A 536 -2.22 0.47 33.47
CA SER A 536 -3.11 0.75 32.35
C SER A 536 -4.03 1.93 32.69
N GLY A 537 -3.53 3.15 32.50
CA GLY A 537 -4.29 4.38 32.68
C GLY A 537 -4.52 5.07 31.34
N GLY A 538 -5.74 4.94 30.80
CA GLY A 538 -6.37 5.98 30.01
C GLY A 538 -6.04 6.05 28.52
N ASP A 539 -6.06 4.93 27.77
CA ASP A 539 -6.15 4.97 26.29
C ASP A 539 -7.58 4.98 25.72
N TYR A 540 -8.54 4.54 26.53
CA TYR A 540 -9.94 4.42 26.16
C TYR A 540 -10.83 4.88 27.32
N PRO A 541 -12.08 5.31 27.05
CA PRO A 541 -13.05 5.62 28.10
C PRO A 541 -13.34 4.43 29.00
N ASP A 542 -13.71 4.68 30.25
CA ASP A 542 -14.11 3.64 31.20
C ASP A 542 -15.25 2.77 30.61
N GLY A 543 -15.11 1.45 30.75
CA GLY A 543 -16.07 0.48 30.22
C GLY A 543 -15.87 0.06 28.77
N PHE A 544 -14.92 0.65 28.03
CA PHE A 544 -14.58 0.21 26.67
C PHE A 544 -13.16 -0.36 26.59
N GLN A 545 -13.02 -1.53 25.95
CA GLN A 545 -11.74 -2.08 25.55
C GLN A 545 -11.81 -2.59 24.10
N PRO A 546 -10.80 -2.31 23.26
CA PRO A 546 -10.73 -2.90 21.93
C PRO A 546 -10.49 -4.41 22.03
N MET A 547 -10.92 -5.16 21.01
CA MET A 547 -10.53 -6.56 20.90
C MET A 547 -9.02 -6.66 20.67
N ARG A 548 -8.38 -7.62 21.34
CA ARG A 548 -6.93 -7.82 21.25
C ARG A 548 -6.63 -9.04 20.39
N SER A 549 -5.57 -8.93 19.59
CA SER A 549 -5.09 -10.01 18.76
C SER A 549 -4.31 -11.04 19.60
N GLU A 550 -4.52 -12.32 19.31
CA GLU A 550 -3.64 -13.40 19.79
C GLU A 550 -2.33 -13.47 18.99
N CYS A 551 -2.32 -12.86 17.80
CA CYS A 551 -1.14 -12.68 16.95
C CYS A 551 -0.59 -11.27 17.18
N LEU A 552 0.51 -11.15 17.92
CA LEU A 552 1.14 -9.84 18.15
C LEU A 552 2.03 -9.46 16.97
N ALA A 553 1.82 -8.26 16.43
CA ALA A 553 2.65 -7.75 15.34
C ALA A 553 4.03 -7.32 15.86
N PHE A 554 5.11 -7.86 15.28
CA PHE A 554 6.44 -7.29 15.50
C PHE A 554 6.67 -6.12 14.53
N VAL A 555 6.37 -4.90 15.01
CA VAL A 555 6.63 -3.67 14.25
C VAL A 555 7.89 -3.01 14.81
N LEU A 556 9.01 -3.19 14.10
CA LEU A 556 10.27 -2.56 14.48
C LEU A 556 10.24 -1.08 14.05
N GLN A 557 10.05 -0.18 15.03
CA GLN A 557 10.20 1.24 14.81
C GLN A 557 11.67 1.56 14.57
N SER A 558 12.00 1.96 13.34
CA SER A 558 13.35 2.38 12.99
C SER A 558 13.71 3.64 13.77
N SER A 559 14.69 3.56 14.65
CA SER A 559 15.37 4.73 15.23
C SER A 559 16.52 5.21 14.33
N CYS A 560 16.67 4.65 13.12
CA CYS A 560 17.77 4.94 12.22
C CYS A 560 17.75 6.42 11.80
N PRO A 561 18.83 7.20 12.02
CA PRO A 561 18.88 8.60 11.61
C PRO A 561 18.62 8.81 10.09
N VAL A 562 18.85 7.78 9.26
CA VAL A 562 18.63 7.81 7.82
C VAL A 562 17.19 8.14 7.44
N ILE A 563 16.18 7.70 8.20
CA ILE A 563 14.76 8.00 7.87
C ILE A 563 14.44 9.50 7.96
N LYS A 564 15.26 10.27 8.70
CA LYS A 564 15.15 11.74 8.78
C LYS A 564 15.92 12.48 7.68
N ASN A 565 16.65 11.77 6.82
CA ASN A 565 17.35 12.38 5.71
C ASN A 565 16.33 12.99 4.73
N PRO A 566 16.49 14.27 4.31
CA PRO A 566 15.62 14.91 3.31
C PRO A 566 15.44 14.15 2.00
N PHE A 567 16.44 13.36 1.60
CA PHE A 567 16.40 12.53 0.39
C PHE A 567 15.75 11.15 0.61
N VAL A 568 15.36 10.85 1.85
CA VAL A 568 14.53 9.69 2.22
C VAL A 568 13.11 10.18 2.51
N SER A 569 12.97 11.20 3.35
CA SER A 569 11.68 11.83 3.71
C SER A 569 11.65 13.29 3.24
N PRO A 570 11.27 13.58 1.98
CA PRO A 570 11.24 14.95 1.44
C PRO A 570 10.32 15.90 2.20
N LEU A 571 9.32 15.40 2.95
CA LEU A 571 8.54 16.22 3.87
C LEU A 571 9.41 16.91 4.94
N LEU A 572 10.53 16.30 5.33
CA LEU A 572 11.48 16.84 6.31
C LEU A 572 12.54 17.75 5.68
N ALA A 573 12.52 17.94 4.35
CA ALA A 573 13.53 18.73 3.68
C ALA A 573 13.52 20.21 4.13
N PRO A 574 14.69 20.85 4.29
CA PRO A 574 14.74 22.29 4.50
C PRO A 574 14.13 23.04 3.32
N ASN A 575 13.49 24.18 3.59
CA ASN A 575 12.82 24.98 2.58
C ASN A 575 13.73 25.34 1.40
N GLU A 576 15.02 25.58 1.62
CA GLU A 576 15.97 25.90 0.54
C GLU A 576 16.11 24.79 -0.51
N LEU A 577 15.97 23.51 -0.13
CA LEU A 577 15.96 22.41 -1.10
C LEU A 577 14.65 22.30 -1.87
N LEU A 578 13.54 22.76 -1.28
CA LEU A 578 12.20 22.67 -1.88
C LEU A 578 11.87 23.86 -2.79
N LYS A 579 12.42 25.06 -2.52
CA LYS A 579 12.21 26.28 -3.33
C LYS A 579 12.61 26.13 -4.80
N GLY A 580 13.54 25.21 -5.10
CA GLY A 580 14.00 24.96 -6.47
C GLY A 580 13.20 23.90 -7.24
N LEU A 581 12.21 23.27 -6.61
CA LEU A 581 11.38 22.27 -7.28
C LEU A 581 10.54 22.89 -8.42
N PRO A 582 10.21 22.13 -9.46
CA PRO A 582 9.23 22.56 -10.44
C PRO A 582 7.80 22.43 -9.89
N PRO A 583 6.77 22.86 -10.65
CA PRO A 583 5.38 22.59 -10.27
C PRO A 583 5.14 21.12 -9.96
N VAL A 584 4.53 20.86 -8.80
CA VAL A 584 4.24 19.51 -8.31
C VAL A 584 2.74 19.24 -8.38
N HIS A 585 2.34 18.20 -9.10
CA HIS A 585 0.99 17.66 -9.09
C HIS A 585 0.97 16.38 -8.27
N ILE A 586 0.22 16.37 -7.16
CA ILE A 586 0.07 15.22 -6.29
C ILE A 586 -1.32 14.64 -6.50
N VAL A 587 -1.40 13.34 -6.77
CA VAL A 587 -2.68 12.60 -6.83
C VAL A 587 -2.71 11.64 -5.65
N ALA A 588 -3.30 12.04 -4.53
CA ALA A 588 -3.43 11.19 -3.35
C ALA A 588 -4.76 10.42 -3.39
N SER A 589 -4.87 9.37 -2.57
CA SER A 589 -6.15 8.69 -2.36
C SER A 589 -6.72 8.97 -0.98
N ALA A 590 -8.04 9.12 -0.89
CA ALA A 590 -8.74 9.28 0.37
C ALA A 590 -8.56 8.05 1.29
N LEU A 591 -8.59 6.83 0.76
CA LEU A 591 -8.46 5.57 1.51
C LEU A 591 -7.03 5.02 1.50
N ASP A 592 -6.06 5.88 1.78
CA ASP A 592 -4.63 5.55 1.81
C ASP A 592 -3.97 6.03 3.11
N ALA A 593 -3.13 5.16 3.69
CA ALA A 593 -2.32 5.49 4.85
C ALA A 593 -1.39 6.70 4.63
N LEU A 594 -0.99 6.98 3.39
CA LEU A 594 -0.10 8.08 3.00
C LEU A 594 -0.83 9.38 2.65
N LEU A 595 -2.15 9.45 2.86
CA LEU A 595 -2.93 10.66 2.59
C LEU A 595 -2.40 11.87 3.36
N ASP A 596 -2.21 11.74 4.68
CA ASP A 596 -1.77 12.86 5.50
C ASP A 596 -0.35 13.31 5.13
N ASP A 597 0.53 12.39 4.73
CA ASP A 597 1.88 12.70 4.23
C ASP A 597 1.80 13.59 2.97
N SER A 598 0.89 13.26 2.06
CA SER A 598 0.64 14.00 0.82
C SER A 598 0.06 15.39 1.11
N VAL A 599 -0.93 15.48 1.99
CA VAL A 599 -1.56 16.75 2.40
C VAL A 599 -0.52 17.65 3.08
N MET A 600 0.25 17.12 4.03
CA MET A 600 1.27 17.89 4.74
C MET A 600 2.39 18.38 3.82
N PHE A 601 2.80 17.55 2.85
CA PHE A 601 3.80 17.96 1.86
C PHE A 601 3.28 19.04 0.91
N ALA A 602 2.05 18.88 0.41
CA ALA A 602 1.39 19.88 -0.43
C ALA A 602 1.25 21.22 0.30
N ARG A 603 0.78 21.20 1.56
CA ARG A 603 0.69 22.40 2.40
C ARG A 603 2.04 23.07 2.56
N LYS A 604 3.09 22.30 2.86
CA LYS A 604 4.45 22.83 3.00
C LYS A 604 4.93 23.55 1.74
N LEU A 605 4.71 22.97 0.56
CA LEU A 605 5.05 23.61 -0.73
C LEU A 605 4.22 24.87 -1.00
N ARG A 606 2.91 24.82 -0.73
CA ARG A 606 2.04 25.98 -0.93
C ARG A 606 2.40 27.13 0.01
N ASP A 607 2.61 26.85 1.28
CA ASP A 607 2.87 27.85 2.31
C ASP A 607 4.19 28.61 2.06
N MET A 608 5.11 28.00 1.30
CA MET A 608 6.34 28.65 0.82
C MET A 608 6.24 29.27 -0.58
N GLY A 609 5.04 29.29 -1.19
CA GLY A 609 4.79 29.84 -2.51
C GLY A 609 5.25 28.97 -3.69
N GLN A 610 5.56 27.70 -3.44
CA GLN A 610 5.94 26.76 -4.50
C GLN A 610 4.70 26.24 -5.23
N PRO A 611 4.65 26.22 -6.58
CA PRO A 611 3.48 25.73 -7.30
C PRO A 611 3.21 24.26 -6.99
N VAL A 612 2.04 24.00 -6.41
CA VAL A 612 1.60 22.66 -6.07
C VAL A 612 0.10 22.54 -6.27
N THR A 613 -0.34 21.38 -6.73
CA THR A 613 -1.75 21.00 -6.83
C THR A 613 -1.93 19.64 -6.21
N LEU A 614 -3.05 19.44 -5.53
CA LEU A 614 -3.40 18.19 -4.87
C LEU A 614 -4.77 17.75 -5.36
N THR A 615 -4.82 16.59 -6.00
CA THR A 615 -6.06 15.92 -6.40
C THR A 615 -6.28 14.72 -5.49
N ILE A 616 -7.52 14.52 -5.06
CA ILE A 616 -7.89 13.43 -4.15
C ILE A 616 -8.78 12.46 -4.91
N ALA A 617 -8.27 11.24 -5.10
CA ALA A 617 -9.05 10.14 -5.60
C ALA A 617 -9.93 9.59 -4.47
N GLU A 618 -11.24 9.72 -4.63
CA GLU A 618 -12.21 9.17 -3.69
C GLU A 618 -12.35 7.66 -3.89
N ASP A 619 -12.49 6.92 -2.78
CA ASP A 619 -12.86 5.50 -2.79
C ASP A 619 -11.88 4.52 -3.46
N LEU A 620 -10.63 4.96 -3.72
CA LEU A 620 -9.57 4.13 -4.29
C LEU A 620 -8.55 3.67 -3.21
N PRO A 621 -7.92 2.50 -3.32
CA PRO A 621 -6.86 2.10 -2.41
C PRO A 621 -5.50 2.71 -2.80
N HIS A 622 -4.48 2.51 -1.96
CA HIS A 622 -3.08 2.71 -2.38
C HIS A 622 -2.75 1.88 -3.63
N GLY A 623 -1.93 2.40 -4.54
CA GLY A 623 -1.53 1.68 -5.76
C GLY A 623 -2.58 1.65 -6.88
N PHE A 624 -3.60 2.52 -6.82
CA PHE A 624 -4.73 2.49 -7.75
C PHE A 624 -4.36 2.69 -9.24
N LEU A 625 -3.21 3.29 -9.57
CA LEU A 625 -2.79 3.44 -10.99
C LEU A 625 -2.55 2.09 -11.66
N SER A 626 -2.06 1.11 -10.91
CA SER A 626 -1.92 -0.27 -11.38
C SER A 626 -3.28 -0.93 -11.66
N LEU A 627 -4.38 -0.32 -11.19
CA LEU A 627 -5.75 -0.78 -11.36
C LEU A 627 -6.52 0.03 -12.42
N SER A 628 -5.86 0.89 -13.19
CA SER A 628 -6.47 1.88 -14.10
C SER A 628 -7.43 1.33 -15.16
N GLN A 629 -7.42 0.03 -15.49
CA GLN A 629 -8.40 -0.56 -16.42
C GLN A 629 -9.41 -1.49 -15.74
N LEU A 630 -9.40 -1.60 -14.42
CA LEU A 630 -10.38 -2.39 -13.69
C LEU A 630 -11.70 -1.65 -13.50
N THR A 631 -11.63 -0.33 -13.27
CA THR A 631 -12.78 0.49 -12.92
C THR A 631 -12.71 1.86 -13.57
N LYS A 632 -13.85 2.52 -13.73
CA LYS A 632 -13.90 3.87 -14.30
C LYS A 632 -13.24 4.89 -13.36
N GLU A 633 -13.37 4.67 -12.06
CA GLU A 633 -12.80 5.52 -11.02
C GLU A 633 -11.27 5.52 -11.10
N THR A 634 -10.67 4.34 -11.27
CA THR A 634 -9.21 4.19 -11.46
C THR A 634 -8.73 4.69 -12.81
N GLU A 635 -9.56 4.60 -13.86
CA GLU A 635 -9.27 5.19 -15.19
C GLU A 635 -9.29 6.72 -15.14
N VAL A 636 -10.28 7.33 -14.48
CA VAL A 636 -10.40 8.80 -14.35
C VAL A 636 -9.30 9.39 -13.48
N ALA A 637 -8.87 8.68 -12.43
CA ALA A 637 -7.77 9.10 -11.58
C ALA A 637 -6.39 8.95 -12.26
N SER A 638 -6.30 8.12 -13.31
CA SER A 638 -5.09 7.87 -14.10
C SER A 638 -4.99 8.82 -15.30
#